data_AF-A0A7J6WYV8-F1
#
_entry.id   AF-A0A7J6WYV8-F1
#
_cell.length_a   1.000
_cell.length_b   1.000
_cell.length_c   1.000
_cell.angle_alpha   90.00
_cell.angle_beta   90.00
_cell.angle_gamma   90.00
#
_symmetry.space_group_name_H-M   'P 1'
#
loop_
_entity.id
_entity.type
_entity.pdbx_description
1 polymer ?
#
loop_
_entity_poly.entity_id
_entity_poly.type
_entity_poly.pdbx_seq_one_letter_code
_entity_poly.pdbx_strand_id
1 'polypeptide(L)'
;MLIIKEKQLWRREKQLKNGSSLWGLITLLQASKSDDGPFMSFGSLGKTGQKSTKCLPVVCYHFFTNKTKCDREGEASTKAMLTLLHNFTISPTSYYSPHQGCKVNTRNSKVVMMMVGEDNVQTQVEKKEKLYLGMDFGTSGARYALIDKQGSIHAQGKREYPPPLQMSGNTKNWAGSWRTTLFSLLEDLPNSLRPLIYSIAIDGTSATTIIVDSNTGDPICRPFLYNESYPDALKVVKSISPANHTVCSGSSTLCKLVSWWNSQDSDKDSAILLHQADWLLWLLHGKLGVSDYNNALKLGYDPESDSYPKWLIAQPFSHMLPSVTAPGTSVGFLREHVRMQFGFPEDCVVCTGTTDSIAAFLAARATETGRA
;
A
#
# COMPACT_ATOMS: atom_id res chain seq x y z
N MET A 1 2.98 17.20 -6.57
CA MET A 1 2.05 18.35 -6.35
C MET A 1 0.67 17.92 -5.83
N LEU A 2 0.20 16.68 -6.08
CA LEU A 2 -1.05 16.13 -5.53
C LEU A 2 -1.00 15.78 -4.03
N ILE A 3 0.12 15.25 -3.52
CA ILE A 3 0.30 14.92 -2.09
C ILE A 3 0.25 16.18 -1.18
N ILE A 4 0.78 17.31 -1.67
CA ILE A 4 0.68 18.60 -0.97
C ILE A 4 -0.77 19.12 -0.99
N LYS A 5 -1.53 18.87 -2.07
CA LYS A 5 -2.95 19.23 -2.14
C LYS A 5 -3.81 18.35 -1.21
N GLU A 6 -3.54 17.06 -1.07
CA GLU A 6 -4.21 16.21 -0.06
C GLU A 6 -3.92 16.70 1.37
N LYS A 7 -2.64 16.94 1.71
CA LYS A 7 -2.26 17.49 3.03
C LYS A 7 -2.87 18.88 3.29
N GLN A 8 -3.04 19.73 2.26
CA GLN A 8 -3.69 21.04 2.39
C GLN A 8 -5.23 20.99 2.43
N LEU A 9 -5.87 20.08 1.71
CA LEU A 9 -7.31 19.85 1.75
C LEU A 9 -7.73 19.34 3.13
N TRP A 10 -6.94 18.44 3.70
CA TRP A 10 -7.09 17.93 5.06
C TRP A 10 -7.00 19.05 6.12
N ARG A 11 -6.02 19.98 5.99
CA ARG A 11 -5.87 21.16 6.88
C ARG A 11 -7.05 22.14 6.79
N ARG A 12 -7.62 22.34 5.60
CA ARG A 12 -8.79 23.23 5.40
C ARG A 12 -10.07 22.66 6.00
N GLU A 13 -10.30 21.35 5.94
CA GLU A 13 -11.51 20.73 6.49
C GLU A 13 -11.56 20.78 8.03
N LYS A 14 -10.43 20.62 8.72
CA LYS A 14 -10.37 20.66 10.20
C LYS A 14 -10.53 22.07 10.78
N GLN A 15 -10.11 23.12 10.04
CA GLN A 15 -10.36 24.50 10.43
C GLN A 15 -11.83 24.94 10.24
N LEU A 16 -12.59 24.24 9.38
CA LEU A 16 -13.95 24.66 9.01
C LEU A 16 -15.07 23.97 9.80
N LYS A 17 -14.81 22.93 10.62
CA LYS A 17 -15.89 22.17 11.28
C LYS A 17 -15.57 21.72 12.71
N ASN A 18 -16.19 22.42 13.68
CA ASN A 18 -16.61 21.79 14.93
C ASN A 18 -17.81 20.87 14.61
N GLY A 19 -17.56 19.55 14.61
CA GLY A 19 -18.59 18.52 14.49
C GLY A 19 -18.90 18.10 13.04
N SER A 20 -18.88 16.78 12.82
CA SER A 20 -19.18 16.04 11.58
C SER A 20 -18.31 16.35 10.35
N SER A 21 -17.15 15.68 10.29
CA SER A 21 -16.28 15.64 9.10
C SER A 21 -16.83 14.70 8.03
N LEU A 22 -16.46 15.00 6.77
CA LEU A 22 -16.78 14.23 5.55
C LEU A 22 -16.27 12.78 5.60
N TRP A 23 -15.38 12.47 6.55
CA TRP A 23 -14.88 11.14 6.85
C TRP A 23 -15.83 10.28 7.70
N GLY A 24 -16.85 10.86 8.35
CA GLY A 24 -17.92 10.05 8.96
C GLY A 24 -18.56 9.10 7.95
N LEU A 25 -18.67 9.51 6.68
CA LEU A 25 -19.19 8.70 5.57
C LEU A 25 -18.22 7.60 5.10
N ILE A 26 -16.90 7.83 5.13
CA ILE A 26 -15.90 6.80 4.75
C ILE A 26 -15.68 5.80 5.90
N THR A 27 -15.75 6.26 7.16
CA THR A 27 -15.75 5.37 8.33
C THR A 27 -17.03 4.52 8.39
N LEU A 28 -18.19 5.06 7.97
CA LEU A 28 -19.44 4.30 7.83
C LEU A 28 -19.37 3.22 6.75
N LEU A 29 -18.68 3.47 5.63
CA LEU A 29 -18.44 2.46 4.58
C LEU A 29 -17.53 1.31 5.03
N GLN A 30 -16.66 1.53 6.03
CA GLN A 30 -15.81 0.48 6.60
C GLN A 30 -16.47 -0.25 7.78
N ALA A 31 -17.44 0.35 8.47
CA ALA A 31 -18.11 -0.21 9.65
C ALA A 31 -19.36 -1.06 9.31
N SER A 32 -20.03 -0.86 8.17
CA SER A 32 -21.30 -1.54 7.85
C SER A 32 -21.17 -3.03 7.41
N LYS A 33 -20.02 -3.67 7.66
CA LYS A 33 -19.76 -5.07 7.28
C LYS A 33 -19.78 -6.05 8.46
N SER A 34 -20.08 -5.62 9.69
CA SER A 34 -19.80 -6.43 10.89
C SER A 34 -20.99 -6.87 11.75
N ASP A 35 -22.25 -6.66 11.38
CA ASP A 35 -23.38 -7.15 12.20
C ASP A 35 -24.37 -8.00 11.39
N ASP A 36 -24.27 -9.33 11.55
CA ASP A 36 -25.33 -10.29 11.20
C ASP A 36 -26.09 -10.69 12.48
N GLY A 37 -27.38 -10.36 12.53
CA GLY A 37 -28.35 -10.77 13.57
C GLY A 37 -29.77 -10.85 12.99
N PRO A 38 -30.66 -11.70 13.53
CA PRO A 38 -31.63 -12.42 12.72
C PRO A 38 -32.87 -11.61 12.32
N PHE A 39 -33.40 -11.98 11.15
CA PHE A 39 -34.66 -11.52 10.55
C PHE A 39 -35.86 -11.64 11.51
N MET A 40 -36.60 -10.54 11.71
CA MET A 40 -38.02 -10.59 12.06
C MET A 40 -38.84 -9.80 11.03
N SER A 41 -39.82 -10.49 10.46
CA SER A 41 -40.83 -9.98 9.55
C SER A 41 -41.86 -9.14 10.30
N PHE A 42 -42.18 -7.94 9.81
CA PHE A 42 -43.47 -7.31 10.07
C PHE A 42 -44.00 -6.60 8.82
N GLY A 43 -45.20 -7.01 8.41
CA GLY A 43 -45.97 -6.41 7.33
C GLY A 43 -47.17 -5.61 7.84
N SER A 44 -47.59 -4.69 6.95
CA SER A 44 -48.88 -4.01 6.83
C SER A 44 -49.14 -2.72 7.63
N LEU A 45 -49.60 -1.74 6.85
CA LEU A 45 -49.89 -0.33 7.14
C LEU A 45 -51.05 -0.09 8.13
N GLY A 46 -50.98 1.06 8.81
CA GLY A 46 -52.14 1.83 9.29
C GLY A 46 -51.84 3.33 9.27
N LYS A 47 -52.65 4.12 8.55
CA LYS A 47 -52.55 5.59 8.41
C LYS A 47 -52.99 6.30 9.70
N THR A 48 -52.32 7.41 10.07
CA THR A 48 -52.88 8.77 10.33
C THR A 48 -51.94 9.61 11.20
N GLY A 49 -51.86 10.93 10.95
CA GLY A 49 -51.40 11.95 11.92
C GLY A 49 -50.16 12.75 11.52
N GLN A 50 -50.37 13.98 11.05
CA GLN A 50 -49.33 15.01 10.86
C GLN A 50 -48.61 15.37 12.17
N LYS A 51 -47.28 15.49 12.11
CA LYS A 51 -46.53 16.60 12.71
C LYS A 51 -45.16 16.74 12.03
N SER A 52 -44.82 17.98 11.69
CA SER A 52 -43.66 18.37 10.90
C SER A 52 -42.35 18.29 11.70
N THR A 53 -41.42 17.48 11.21
CA THR A 53 -39.98 17.72 11.30
C THR A 53 -39.38 17.30 9.96
N LYS A 54 -38.67 18.21 9.29
CA LYS A 54 -37.97 17.92 8.03
C LYS A 54 -36.91 16.85 8.29
N CYS A 55 -37.24 15.58 8.06
CA CYS A 55 -36.25 14.52 7.89
C CYS A 55 -35.62 14.70 6.50
N LEU A 56 -34.30 14.90 6.48
CA LEU A 56 -33.51 14.71 5.26
C LEU A 56 -33.64 13.23 4.84
N PRO A 57 -33.83 12.93 3.54
CA PRO A 57 -33.95 11.55 3.09
C PRO A 57 -32.61 10.84 3.29
N VAL A 58 -32.58 9.87 4.20
CA VAL A 58 -31.50 8.89 4.29
C VAL A 58 -31.67 7.96 3.09
N VAL A 59 -30.84 8.16 2.06
CA VAL A 59 -30.73 7.21 0.96
C VAL A 59 -29.93 6.01 1.48
N CYS A 60 -30.64 4.97 1.92
CA CYS A 60 -30.02 3.67 2.20
C CYS A 60 -29.58 3.02 0.89
N TYR A 61 -28.27 3.00 0.62
CA TYR A 61 -27.71 2.14 -0.42
C TYR A 61 -27.48 0.74 0.16
N HIS A 62 -28.36 -0.20 -0.18
CA HIS A 62 -28.11 -1.63 -0.06
C HIS A 62 -27.15 -2.06 -1.17
N PHE A 63 -25.90 -2.36 -0.85
CA PHE A 63 -25.00 -3.06 -1.76
C PHE A 63 -25.32 -4.56 -1.72
N PHE A 64 -26.17 -5.01 -2.64
CA PHE A 64 -26.26 -6.43 -2.98
C PHE A 64 -24.95 -6.85 -3.66
N THR A 65 -24.20 -7.76 -3.02
CA THR A 65 -22.99 -8.36 -3.61
C THR A 65 -23.40 -9.41 -4.64
N ASN A 66 -23.47 -9.01 -5.90
CA ASN A 66 -23.51 -9.95 -7.02
C ASN A 66 -22.08 -10.30 -7.45
N LYS A 67 -21.79 -11.59 -7.61
CA LYS A 67 -20.47 -12.21 -7.86
C LYS A 67 -19.68 -11.58 -9.02
N THR A 68 -20.36 -10.90 -9.94
CA THR A 68 -19.81 -10.25 -11.14
C THR A 68 -19.20 -8.86 -10.92
N LYS A 69 -19.39 -8.23 -9.75
CA LYS A 69 -18.85 -6.88 -9.44
C LYS A 69 -17.39 -6.92 -8.92
N CYS A 70 -17.00 -8.04 -8.30
CA CYS A 70 -15.67 -8.29 -7.74
C CYS A 70 -14.55 -8.30 -8.82
N ASP A 71 -14.90 -8.69 -10.05
CA ASP A 71 -13.94 -8.71 -11.17
C ASP A 71 -13.63 -7.31 -11.71
N ARG A 72 -14.58 -6.35 -11.65
CA ARG A 72 -14.38 -4.95 -12.09
C ARG A 72 -13.66 -4.09 -11.06
N GLU A 73 -13.91 -4.31 -9.76
CA GLU A 73 -13.31 -3.52 -8.68
C GLU A 73 -11.80 -3.72 -8.56
N GLY A 74 -11.28 -4.88 -8.97
CA GLY A 74 -9.85 -5.10 -8.96
C GLY A 74 -9.11 -4.89 -10.27
N GLU A 75 -9.83 -4.81 -11.39
CA GLU A 75 -9.27 -4.15 -12.58
C GLU A 75 -9.03 -2.65 -12.30
N ALA A 76 -9.83 -2.06 -11.40
CA ALA A 76 -9.63 -0.70 -10.90
C ALA A 76 -8.43 -0.64 -9.93
N SER A 77 -8.37 -1.39 -8.81
CA SER A 77 -7.23 -1.31 -7.86
C SER A 77 -5.85 -1.40 -8.53
N THR A 78 -5.72 -2.26 -9.55
CA THR A 78 -4.44 -2.40 -10.27
C THR A 78 -4.12 -1.21 -11.21
N LYS A 79 -5.14 -0.49 -11.71
CA LYS A 79 -5.00 0.81 -12.40
C LYS A 79 -4.71 1.98 -11.44
N ALA A 80 -4.83 1.80 -10.12
CA ALA A 80 -4.66 2.86 -9.12
C ALA A 80 -3.26 3.43 -8.99
N MET A 81 -2.28 2.59 -9.28
CA MET A 81 -0.86 2.90 -9.06
C MET A 81 -0.36 4.00 -10.02
N LEU A 82 -1.19 4.39 -11.00
CA LEU A 82 -0.97 5.49 -11.95
C LEU A 82 -0.62 6.83 -11.31
N THR A 83 -1.12 7.12 -10.11
CA THR A 83 -0.81 8.39 -9.42
C THR A 83 0.37 8.29 -8.46
N LEU A 84 0.57 7.10 -7.89
CA LEU A 84 1.61 6.82 -6.89
C LEU A 84 3.01 6.81 -7.50
N LEU A 85 3.14 6.29 -8.73
CA LEU A 85 4.45 6.10 -9.38
C LEU A 85 4.87 7.29 -10.27
N HIS A 86 3.96 8.22 -10.59
CA HIS A 86 4.22 9.32 -11.53
C HIS A 86 4.91 10.55 -10.91
N ASN A 87 4.88 10.73 -9.58
CA ASN A 87 5.32 11.99 -8.94
C ASN A 87 6.80 12.05 -8.53
N PHE A 88 7.62 11.02 -8.77
CA PHE A 88 9.01 10.99 -8.30
C PHE A 88 10.00 10.77 -9.45
N THR A 89 10.54 11.88 -9.95
CA THR A 89 11.80 11.90 -10.71
C THR A 89 12.92 12.25 -9.73
N ILE A 90 13.94 11.41 -9.68
CA ILE A 90 15.16 11.67 -8.91
C ILE A 90 15.88 12.86 -9.56
N SER A 91 16.11 13.93 -8.81
CA SER A 91 17.10 14.95 -9.20
C SER A 91 18.49 14.37 -8.94
N PRO A 92 19.42 14.39 -9.91
CA PRO A 92 20.78 13.92 -9.67
C PRO A 92 21.44 14.84 -8.64
N THR A 93 21.77 14.30 -7.48
CA THR A 93 22.63 14.97 -6.50
C THR A 93 24.02 15.09 -7.09
N SER A 94 24.50 16.34 -7.15
CA SER A 94 25.84 16.70 -7.59
C SER A 94 26.89 16.05 -6.70
N TYR A 95 27.64 15.09 -7.24
CA TYR A 95 28.89 14.65 -6.62
C TYR A 95 29.97 15.71 -6.88
N TYR A 96 30.35 16.41 -5.81
CA TYR A 96 31.60 17.16 -5.73
C TYR A 96 32.77 16.18 -5.80
N SER A 97 33.72 16.42 -6.71
CA SER A 97 35.02 15.76 -6.71
C SER A 97 36.10 16.84 -6.52
N PRO A 98 37.00 16.72 -5.52
CA PRO A 98 38.02 17.74 -5.29
C PRO A 98 39.18 17.58 -6.27
N HIS A 99 39.59 18.72 -6.83
CA HIS A 99 40.79 18.89 -7.64
C HIS A 99 42.07 18.47 -6.88
N GLN A 100 42.94 17.70 -7.53
CA GLN A 100 44.39 17.84 -7.39
C GLN A 100 45.03 17.90 -8.78
N GLY A 101 45.81 18.95 -8.98
CA GLY A 101 46.42 19.28 -10.25
C GLY A 101 47.71 18.52 -10.52
N CYS A 102 48.02 18.37 -11.80
CA CYS A 102 49.39 18.26 -12.28
C CYS A 102 49.45 18.86 -13.69
N LYS A 103 50.23 19.94 -13.85
CA LYS A 103 50.61 20.53 -15.15
C LYS A 103 51.83 19.77 -15.68
N VAL A 104 51.94 19.52 -16.99
CA VAL A 104 53.16 19.72 -17.80
C VAL A 104 52.87 19.67 -19.33
N ASN A 105 53.35 20.73 -20.00
CA ASN A 105 53.84 20.98 -21.37
C ASN A 105 53.22 20.41 -22.68
N THR A 106 52.73 21.38 -23.46
CA THR A 106 52.99 21.72 -24.87
C THR A 106 53.88 20.82 -25.74
N ARG A 107 53.36 20.45 -26.92
CA ARG A 107 54.09 20.52 -28.21
C ARG A 107 53.12 20.67 -29.38
N ASN A 108 53.50 21.57 -30.30
CA ASN A 108 52.85 21.90 -31.56
C ASN A 108 52.69 20.69 -32.48
N SER A 109 51.49 20.52 -33.01
CA SER A 109 51.26 19.85 -34.29
C SER A 109 50.15 20.60 -35.04
N LYS A 110 50.54 21.35 -36.08
CA LYS A 110 49.62 21.86 -37.09
C LYS A 110 48.98 20.65 -37.78
N VAL A 111 47.67 20.48 -37.64
CA VAL A 111 46.88 19.61 -38.52
C VAL A 111 45.94 20.52 -39.30
N VAL A 112 46.10 20.45 -40.63
CA VAL A 112 45.31 21.17 -41.62
C VAL A 112 43.86 20.68 -41.54
N MET A 113 42.95 21.64 -41.42
CA MET A 113 41.51 21.48 -41.43
C MET A 113 41.07 20.96 -42.81
N MET A 114 40.63 19.70 -42.90
CA MET A 114 39.75 19.25 -43.97
C MET A 114 38.34 19.18 -43.38
N MET A 115 37.48 20.09 -43.81
CA MET A 115 36.05 20.03 -43.54
C MET A 115 35.47 18.83 -44.29
N VAL A 116 35.26 17.73 -43.57
CA VAL A 116 34.36 16.65 -43.98
C VAL A 116 33.06 16.90 -43.22
N GLY A 117 31.95 16.94 -43.96
CA GLY A 117 30.64 17.41 -43.49
C GLY A 117 30.21 16.79 -42.16
N GLU A 118 29.56 17.62 -41.36
CA GLU A 118 28.89 17.23 -40.12
C GLU A 118 27.70 16.31 -40.45
N ASP A 119 27.96 15.02 -40.60
CA ASP A 119 26.91 14.02 -40.51
C ASP A 119 26.51 13.85 -39.04
N ASN A 120 25.32 14.35 -38.75
CA ASN A 120 24.53 14.13 -37.55
C ASN A 120 24.54 12.64 -37.12
N VAL A 121 25.44 12.26 -36.22
CA VAL A 121 25.21 11.08 -35.37
C VAL A 121 24.60 11.57 -34.07
N GLN A 122 23.36 12.05 -34.16
CA GLN A 122 22.47 12.03 -33.00
C GLN A 122 22.31 10.55 -32.64
N THR A 123 23.02 10.13 -31.60
CA THR A 123 22.75 8.89 -30.91
C THR A 123 21.35 9.03 -30.32
N GLN A 124 20.34 8.68 -31.10
CA GLN A 124 19.00 8.46 -30.59
C GLN A 124 19.11 7.26 -29.65
N VAL A 125 19.39 7.52 -28.39
CA VAL A 125 19.07 6.58 -27.33
C VAL A 125 17.56 6.47 -27.39
N GLU A 126 17.06 5.45 -28.11
CA GLU A 126 15.65 5.09 -28.07
C GLU A 126 15.28 4.96 -26.59
N LYS A 127 14.51 5.93 -26.10
CA LYS A 127 14.10 5.99 -24.72
C LYS A 127 13.10 4.87 -24.54
N LYS A 128 13.60 3.67 -24.18
CA LYS A 128 12.78 2.50 -23.93
C LYS A 128 11.63 2.90 -23.00
N GLU A 129 10.42 2.54 -23.41
CA GLU A 129 9.20 2.83 -22.67
C GLU A 129 9.32 2.22 -21.27
N LYS A 130 9.06 3.03 -20.24
CA LYS A 130 9.08 2.58 -18.84
C LYS A 130 7.69 2.07 -18.47
N LEU A 131 7.66 0.87 -17.90
CA LEU A 131 6.45 0.24 -17.41
C LEU A 131 6.44 0.18 -15.88
N TYR A 132 5.23 0.17 -15.32
CA TYR A 132 4.96 0.25 -13.89
C TYR A 132 4.10 -0.95 -13.50
N LEU A 133 4.62 -1.78 -12.59
CA LEU A 133 3.94 -2.98 -12.12
C LEU A 133 3.17 -2.69 -10.83
N GLY A 134 1.84 -2.79 -10.90
CA GLY A 134 0.96 -2.84 -9.73
C GLY A 134 0.54 -4.27 -9.44
N MET A 135 0.48 -4.66 -8.17
CA MET A 135 -0.08 -5.95 -7.76
C MET A 135 -1.07 -5.75 -6.61
N ASP A 136 -2.23 -6.40 -6.70
CA ASP A 136 -3.28 -6.36 -5.67
C ASP A 136 -3.37 -7.73 -5.00
N PHE A 137 -3.09 -7.78 -3.70
CA PHE A 137 -3.20 -8.96 -2.86
C PHE A 137 -4.49 -8.91 -2.02
N GLY A 138 -5.57 -9.37 -2.64
CA GLY A 138 -6.88 -9.49 -2.04
C GLY A 138 -7.03 -10.72 -1.12
N THR A 139 -8.29 -11.12 -0.91
CA THR A 139 -8.65 -12.15 0.09
C THR A 139 -8.54 -13.59 -0.42
N SER A 140 -8.76 -13.82 -1.72
CA SER A 140 -8.79 -15.15 -2.33
C SER A 140 -7.67 -15.41 -3.34
N GLY A 141 -6.95 -14.37 -3.73
CA GLY A 141 -5.85 -14.45 -4.66
C GLY A 141 -5.23 -13.08 -4.86
N ALA A 142 -4.30 -13.01 -5.81
CA ALA A 142 -3.66 -11.78 -6.20
C ALA A 142 -3.65 -11.61 -7.72
N ARG A 143 -3.50 -10.38 -8.16
CA ARG A 143 -3.43 -10.01 -9.58
C ARG A 143 -2.34 -8.98 -9.81
N TYR A 144 -1.91 -8.84 -11.04
CA TYR A 144 -1.03 -7.77 -11.47
C TYR A 144 -1.58 -7.07 -12.71
N ALA A 145 -1.16 -5.81 -12.89
CA ALA A 145 -1.29 -5.08 -14.13
C ALA A 145 0.01 -4.30 -14.34
N LEU A 146 0.46 -4.37 -15.59
CA LEU A 146 1.63 -3.67 -16.06
C LEU A 146 1.18 -2.55 -16.97
N ILE A 147 1.50 -1.31 -16.60
CA ILE A 147 0.98 -0.12 -17.26
C ILE A 147 2.12 0.80 -17.73
N ASP A 148 1.87 1.60 -18.75
CA ASP A 148 2.76 2.70 -19.13
C ASP A 148 2.43 3.99 -18.34
N LYS A 149 3.11 5.08 -18.70
CA LYS A 149 2.91 6.40 -18.09
C LYS A 149 1.52 6.99 -18.36
N GLN A 150 0.89 6.62 -19.46
CA GLN A 150 -0.44 7.06 -19.89
C GLN A 150 -1.55 6.23 -19.20
N GLY A 151 -1.15 5.10 -18.63
CA GLY A 151 -1.99 4.11 -17.98
C GLY A 151 -2.66 3.13 -18.90
N SER A 152 -2.09 2.92 -20.09
CA SER A 152 -2.47 1.79 -20.94
C SER A 152 -1.96 0.51 -20.30
N ILE A 153 -2.77 -0.54 -20.30
CA ILE A 153 -2.37 -1.85 -19.81
C ILE A 153 -1.60 -2.58 -20.92
N HIS A 154 -0.37 -2.98 -20.62
CA HIS A 154 0.49 -3.78 -21.50
C HIS A 154 0.41 -5.28 -21.18
N ALA A 155 0.17 -5.63 -19.91
CA ALA A 155 -0.06 -6.99 -19.47
C ALA A 155 -0.87 -7.02 -18.17
N GLN A 156 -1.61 -8.10 -17.94
CA GLN A 156 -2.30 -8.36 -16.67
C GLN A 156 -2.39 -9.85 -16.43
N GLY A 157 -2.45 -10.25 -15.15
CA GLY A 157 -2.54 -11.65 -14.76
C GLY A 157 -3.16 -11.80 -13.38
N LYS A 158 -3.63 -13.01 -13.05
CA LYS A 158 -4.24 -13.33 -11.77
C LYS A 158 -3.89 -14.75 -11.36
N ARG A 159 -3.65 -14.95 -10.07
CA ARG A 159 -3.43 -16.24 -9.44
C ARG A 159 -4.32 -16.34 -8.20
N GLU A 160 -5.00 -17.46 -8.04
CA GLU A 160 -5.62 -17.81 -6.77
C GLU A 160 -4.55 -18.24 -5.76
N TYR A 161 -4.83 -18.06 -4.47
CA TYR A 161 -3.91 -18.56 -3.45
C TYR A 161 -3.89 -20.09 -3.49
N PRO A 162 -2.70 -20.73 -3.52
CA PRO A 162 -2.64 -22.17 -3.38
C PRO A 162 -3.29 -22.56 -2.04
N PRO A 163 -3.99 -23.70 -1.96
CA PRO A 163 -4.57 -24.17 -0.72
C PRO A 163 -3.50 -24.12 0.36
N PRO A 164 -3.69 -23.34 1.45
CA PRO A 164 -2.65 -23.20 2.45
C PRO A 164 -2.38 -24.57 3.03
N LEU A 165 -1.15 -25.05 2.86
CA LEU A 165 -0.68 -26.25 3.54
C LEU A 165 -0.96 -26.06 5.04
N GLN A 166 -1.50 -27.10 5.67
CA GLN A 166 -1.64 -27.09 7.12
C GLN A 166 -0.23 -27.01 7.71
N MET A 167 0.06 -25.96 8.48
CA MET A 167 1.14 -26.05 9.45
C MET A 167 0.73 -27.03 10.54
N SER A 168 1.71 -27.64 11.21
CA SER A 168 1.48 -28.50 12.37
C SER A 168 0.49 -27.85 13.34
N GLY A 169 -0.68 -28.49 13.51
CA GLY A 169 -1.82 -27.96 14.26
C GLY A 169 -2.64 -26.93 13.49
N ASN A 170 -3.74 -27.34 12.85
CA ASN A 170 -4.92 -26.59 12.34
C ASN A 170 -4.76 -25.15 11.79
N THR A 171 -3.56 -24.66 11.51
CA THR A 171 -3.29 -23.29 11.13
C THR A 171 -2.91 -23.24 9.64
N LYS A 172 -3.62 -22.39 8.91
CA LYS A 172 -3.40 -22.15 7.48
C LYS A 172 -2.13 -21.33 7.30
N ASN A 173 -1.17 -21.81 6.49
CA ASN A 173 0.03 -21.07 6.14
C ASN A 173 -0.25 -19.94 5.11
N TRP A 174 -0.91 -18.87 5.55
CA TRP A 174 -1.22 -17.73 4.70
C TRP A 174 0.02 -17.03 4.14
N ALA A 175 1.04 -16.82 4.97
CA ALA A 175 2.29 -16.17 4.54
C ALA A 175 2.98 -16.96 3.42
N GLY A 176 3.03 -18.29 3.55
CA GLY A 176 3.53 -19.19 2.51
C GLY A 176 2.73 -19.09 1.22
N SER A 177 1.39 -19.12 1.29
CA SER A 177 0.53 -18.95 0.11
C SER A 177 0.76 -17.60 -0.57
N TRP A 178 0.85 -16.50 0.17
CA TRP A 178 1.12 -15.17 -0.40
C TRP A 178 2.49 -15.08 -1.06
N ARG A 179 3.54 -15.61 -0.40
CA ARG A 179 4.89 -15.66 -0.97
C ARG A 179 4.92 -16.45 -2.28
N THR A 180 4.32 -17.63 -2.31
CA THR A 180 4.24 -18.45 -3.52
C THR A 180 3.52 -17.69 -4.64
N THR A 181 2.36 -17.11 -4.33
CA THR A 181 1.58 -16.34 -5.31
C THR A 181 2.33 -15.12 -5.84
N LEU A 182 3.10 -14.40 -4.99
CA LEU A 182 3.95 -13.29 -5.44
C LEU A 182 4.93 -13.73 -6.52
N PHE A 183 5.72 -14.77 -6.25
CA PHE A 183 6.72 -15.23 -7.19
C PHE A 183 6.09 -15.88 -8.44
N SER A 184 4.95 -16.55 -8.33
CA SER A 184 4.20 -17.04 -9.50
C SER A 184 3.68 -15.91 -10.38
N LEU A 185 3.21 -14.80 -9.81
CA LEU A 185 2.79 -13.64 -10.61
C LEU A 185 3.96 -12.96 -11.31
N LEU A 186 5.14 -12.92 -10.68
CA LEU A 186 6.36 -12.43 -11.35
C LEU A 186 6.79 -13.34 -12.50
N GLU A 187 6.60 -14.66 -12.34
CA GLU A 187 6.84 -15.65 -13.40
C GLU A 187 5.85 -15.49 -14.57
N ASP A 188 4.61 -15.08 -14.30
CA ASP A 188 3.59 -14.83 -15.32
C ASP A 188 3.82 -13.56 -16.14
N LEU A 189 4.75 -12.68 -15.73
CA LEU A 189 5.07 -11.48 -16.50
C LEU A 189 5.71 -11.87 -17.83
N PRO A 190 5.27 -11.31 -18.97
CA PRO A 190 5.89 -11.59 -20.27
C PRO A 190 7.38 -11.26 -20.26
N ASN A 191 8.22 -12.24 -20.61
CA ASN A 191 9.68 -12.10 -20.58
C ASN A 191 10.20 -10.88 -21.34
N SER A 192 9.56 -10.51 -22.46
CA SER A 192 9.93 -9.35 -23.27
C SER A 192 9.67 -8.01 -22.59
N LEU A 193 8.75 -7.95 -21.62
CA LEU A 193 8.37 -6.72 -20.93
C LEU A 193 9.11 -6.52 -19.60
N ARG A 194 9.62 -7.58 -18.97
CA ARG A 194 10.33 -7.49 -17.68
C ARG A 194 11.51 -6.50 -17.69
N PRO A 195 12.34 -6.41 -18.75
CA PRO A 195 13.41 -5.41 -18.83
C PRO A 195 12.94 -3.95 -18.90
N LEU A 196 11.64 -3.70 -19.12
CA LEU A 196 11.04 -2.37 -19.20
C LEU A 196 10.40 -1.94 -17.87
N ILE A 197 10.29 -2.85 -16.89
CA ILE A 197 9.63 -2.58 -15.61
C ILE A 197 10.54 -1.70 -14.77
N TYR A 198 10.14 -0.44 -14.62
CA TYR A 198 10.87 0.57 -13.89
C TYR A 198 10.55 0.54 -12.39
N SER A 199 9.32 0.20 -12.02
CA SER A 199 8.95 0.15 -10.61
C SER A 199 7.85 -0.86 -10.30
N ILE A 200 7.85 -1.34 -9.05
CA ILE A 200 6.87 -2.28 -8.51
C ILE A 200 6.26 -1.69 -7.24
N ALA A 201 4.94 -1.80 -7.09
CA ALA A 201 4.32 -1.63 -5.78
C ALA A 201 3.05 -2.47 -5.63
N ILE A 202 2.70 -2.72 -4.37
CA ILE A 202 1.70 -3.71 -3.97
C ILE A 202 0.64 -3.04 -3.11
N ASP A 203 -0.64 -3.28 -3.40
CA ASP A 203 -1.72 -3.03 -2.46
C ASP A 203 -2.19 -4.34 -1.81
N GLY A 204 -2.89 -4.21 -0.69
CA GLY A 204 -3.47 -5.37 -0.01
C GLY A 204 -4.58 -5.00 0.93
N THR A 205 -5.15 -6.03 1.54
CA THR A 205 -6.27 -5.87 2.47
C THR A 205 -5.88 -5.06 3.71
N SER A 206 -6.72 -4.07 4.04
CA SER A 206 -6.49 -3.18 5.19
C SER A 206 -6.41 -3.95 6.52
N ALA A 207 -5.43 -3.61 7.36
CA ALA A 207 -5.20 -4.21 8.69
C ALA A 207 -4.83 -5.71 8.69
N THR A 208 -4.57 -6.35 7.55
CA THR A 208 -3.90 -7.66 7.55
C THR A 208 -2.47 -7.49 8.02
N THR A 209 -2.13 -8.14 9.13
CA THR A 209 -0.92 -7.88 9.92
C THR A 209 -0.06 -9.15 9.98
N ILE A 210 1.25 -8.98 9.84
CA ILE A 210 2.26 -10.01 10.06
C ILE A 210 3.21 -9.48 11.13
N ILE A 211 3.64 -10.36 12.02
CA ILE A 211 4.74 -10.09 12.94
C ILE A 211 5.89 -11.01 12.55
N VAL A 212 7.06 -10.41 12.35
CA VAL A 212 8.26 -11.09 11.86
C VAL A 212 9.43 -10.92 12.81
N ASP A 213 10.40 -11.82 12.72
CA ASP A 213 11.70 -11.67 13.34
C ASP A 213 12.50 -10.57 12.60
N SER A 214 13.14 -9.67 13.34
CA SER A 214 13.85 -8.51 12.80
C SER A 214 15.14 -8.89 12.08
N ASN A 215 15.70 -10.07 12.36
CA ASN A 215 16.96 -10.54 11.81
C ASN A 215 16.73 -11.34 10.52
N THR A 216 15.69 -12.17 10.47
CA THR A 216 15.39 -13.02 9.31
C THR A 216 14.27 -12.47 8.42
N GLY A 217 13.32 -11.74 9.01
CA GLY A 217 12.07 -11.30 8.38
C GLY A 217 11.04 -12.44 8.18
N ASP A 218 11.28 -13.60 8.80
CA ASP A 218 10.34 -14.71 8.79
C ASP A 218 9.19 -14.44 9.76
N PRO A 219 7.95 -14.85 9.42
CA PRO A 219 6.83 -14.76 10.34
C PRO A 219 7.07 -15.59 11.61
N ILE A 220 6.96 -14.97 12.78
CA ILE A 220 7.09 -15.65 14.08
C ILE A 220 5.76 -16.23 14.57
N CYS A 221 4.65 -15.79 13.98
CA CYS A 221 3.33 -16.34 14.21
C CYS A 221 2.52 -16.34 12.91
N ARG A 222 1.34 -16.98 12.94
CA ARG A 222 0.39 -16.86 11.81
C ARG A 222 0.04 -15.38 11.57
N PRO A 223 -0.22 -14.98 10.31
CA PRO A 223 -0.79 -13.67 10.03
C PRO A 223 -2.16 -13.48 10.70
N PHE A 224 -2.45 -12.23 11.04
CA PHE A 224 -3.74 -11.76 11.52
C PHE A 224 -4.51 -11.14 10.34
N LEU A 225 -5.59 -11.77 9.89
CA LEU A 225 -6.34 -11.33 8.73
C LEU A 225 -7.20 -10.08 9.02
N TYR A 226 -7.51 -9.31 7.97
CA TYR A 226 -8.29 -8.07 8.04
C TYR A 226 -9.63 -8.19 8.82
N ASN A 227 -10.30 -9.34 8.73
CA ASN A 227 -11.61 -9.59 9.32
C ASN A 227 -11.57 -10.20 10.73
N GLU A 228 -10.38 -10.52 11.26
CA GLU A 228 -10.24 -11.02 12.63
C GLU A 228 -10.40 -9.87 13.63
N SER A 229 -11.20 -10.10 14.67
CA SER A 229 -11.51 -9.13 15.71
C SER A 229 -11.03 -9.60 17.08
N TYR A 230 -10.50 -8.67 17.89
CA TYR A 230 -9.92 -8.91 19.20
C TYR A 230 -10.58 -8.03 20.28
N PRO A 231 -11.76 -8.41 20.80
CA PRO A 231 -12.52 -7.59 21.75
C PRO A 231 -11.81 -7.30 23.07
N ASP A 232 -10.98 -8.22 23.57
CA ASP A 232 -10.24 -7.99 24.81
C ASP A 232 -9.09 -7.00 24.61
N ALA A 233 -8.37 -7.10 23.48
CA ALA A 233 -7.38 -6.10 23.10
C ALA A 233 -8.02 -4.72 22.87
N LEU A 234 -9.24 -4.68 22.32
CA LEU A 234 -9.98 -3.42 22.12
C LEU A 234 -10.22 -2.65 23.42
N LYS A 235 -10.45 -3.33 24.55
CA LYS A 235 -10.59 -2.69 25.86
C LYS A 235 -9.31 -1.93 26.25
N VAL A 236 -8.16 -2.56 26.02
CA VAL A 236 -6.84 -1.96 26.26
C VAL A 236 -6.57 -0.82 25.27
N VAL A 237 -6.86 -1.01 23.98
CA VAL A 237 -6.68 0.05 22.98
C VAL A 237 -7.51 1.28 23.31
N LYS A 238 -8.76 1.12 23.76
CA LYS A 238 -9.62 2.23 24.19
C LYS A 238 -9.12 2.94 25.45
N SER A 239 -8.34 2.29 26.32
CA SER A 239 -7.80 2.95 27.52
C SER A 239 -6.54 3.77 27.25
N ILE A 240 -5.80 3.47 26.17
CA ILE A 240 -4.55 4.17 25.81
C ILE A 240 -4.70 5.19 24.67
N SER A 241 -5.78 5.10 23.89
CA SER A 241 -5.99 5.95 22.70
C SER A 241 -7.14 6.96 22.90
N PRO A 242 -7.18 8.06 22.13
CA PRO A 242 -8.28 9.00 22.16
C PRO A 242 -9.63 8.34 21.82
N ALA A 243 -10.71 8.86 22.41
CA ALA A 243 -12.06 8.42 22.08
C ALA A 243 -12.34 8.56 20.58
N ASN A 244 -13.01 7.56 20.00
CA ASN A 244 -13.37 7.50 18.58
C ASN A 244 -12.18 7.53 17.59
N HIS A 245 -10.94 7.29 18.03
CA HIS A 245 -9.81 7.14 17.13
C HIS A 245 -9.99 5.95 16.18
N THR A 246 -9.40 6.01 14.98
CA THR A 246 -9.42 4.93 13.97
C THR A 246 -8.95 3.57 14.49
N VAL A 247 -8.18 3.52 15.58
CA VAL A 247 -7.68 2.28 16.19
C VAL A 247 -8.72 1.60 17.08
N CYS A 248 -9.77 2.31 17.49
CA CYS A 248 -10.83 1.84 18.39
C CYS A 248 -11.86 0.92 17.71
N SER A 249 -11.38 0.01 16.86
CA SER A 249 -12.13 -1.09 16.26
C SER A 249 -11.47 -2.42 16.62
N GLY A 250 -12.25 -3.46 16.91
CA GLY A 250 -11.71 -4.78 17.29
C GLY A 250 -10.84 -5.43 16.22
N SER A 251 -11.03 -5.06 14.95
CA SER A 251 -10.25 -5.56 13.81
C SER A 251 -9.06 -4.69 13.41
N SER A 252 -8.79 -3.62 14.16
CA SER A 252 -7.67 -2.71 13.89
C SER A 252 -6.32 -3.41 14.02
N THR A 253 -5.32 -2.92 13.27
CA THR A 253 -3.93 -3.40 13.38
C THR A 253 -3.43 -3.27 14.82
N LEU A 254 -3.79 -2.18 15.52
CA LEU A 254 -3.39 -1.99 16.92
C LEU A 254 -3.98 -3.05 17.86
N CYS A 255 -5.25 -3.43 17.68
CA CYS A 255 -5.85 -4.52 18.48
C CYS A 255 -5.14 -5.86 18.23
N LYS A 256 -4.72 -6.14 16.99
CA LYS A 256 -3.93 -7.33 16.64
C LYS A 256 -2.55 -7.31 17.31
N LEU A 257 -1.86 -6.17 17.26
CA LEU A 257 -0.57 -5.98 17.93
C LEU A 257 -0.69 -6.17 19.45
N VAL A 258 -1.66 -5.52 20.10
CA VAL A 258 -1.88 -5.64 21.55
C VAL A 258 -2.24 -7.07 21.94
N SER A 259 -3.07 -7.74 21.14
CA SER A 259 -3.43 -9.15 21.36
C SER A 259 -2.20 -10.05 21.34
N TRP A 260 -1.35 -9.89 20.32
CA TRP A 260 -0.10 -10.65 20.22
C TRP A 260 0.89 -10.31 21.34
N TRP A 261 1.07 -9.02 21.64
CA TRP A 261 1.97 -8.55 22.69
C TRP A 261 1.64 -9.13 24.06
N ASN A 262 0.36 -9.30 24.37
CA ASN A 262 -0.08 -9.86 25.64
C ASN A 262 -0.04 -11.41 25.69
N SER A 263 0.35 -12.08 24.61
CA SER A 263 0.54 -13.54 24.61
C SER A 263 1.88 -13.94 25.25
N GLN A 264 1.88 -15.08 25.95
CA GLN A 264 2.99 -15.49 26.82
C GLN A 264 4.19 -16.13 26.08
N ASP A 265 4.06 -16.45 24.79
CA ASP A 265 4.93 -17.44 24.13
C ASP A 265 5.86 -16.89 23.04
N SER A 266 6.11 -15.58 22.97
CA SER A 266 6.96 -15.00 21.91
C SER A 266 8.09 -14.14 22.46
N ASP A 267 9.27 -14.29 21.88
CA ASP A 267 10.34 -13.29 21.95
C ASP A 267 9.82 -11.99 21.31
N LYS A 268 9.85 -10.93 22.11
CA LYS A 268 9.26 -9.63 21.78
C LYS A 268 10.32 -8.61 21.37
N ASP A 269 11.59 -8.86 21.70
CA ASP A 269 12.66 -7.89 21.52
C ASP A 269 13.09 -7.81 20.05
N SER A 270 13.00 -8.95 19.34
CA SER A 270 13.31 -9.11 17.93
C SER A 270 12.08 -8.97 17.02
N ALA A 271 10.92 -8.56 17.52
CA ALA A 271 9.69 -8.55 16.73
C ALA A 271 9.48 -7.22 15.97
N ILE A 272 9.06 -7.31 14.70
CA ILE A 272 8.65 -6.15 13.90
C ILE A 272 7.26 -6.41 13.32
N LEU A 273 6.39 -5.40 13.36
CA LEU A 273 5.08 -5.44 12.72
C LEU A 273 5.17 -4.94 11.28
N LEU A 274 4.58 -5.69 10.36
CA LEU A 274 4.39 -5.32 8.96
C LEU A 274 2.93 -5.55 8.55
N HIS A 275 2.44 -4.78 7.58
CA HIS A 275 1.21 -5.14 6.89
C HIS A 275 1.51 -6.14 5.77
N GLN A 276 0.48 -6.81 5.26
CA GLN A 276 0.59 -7.81 4.19
C GLN A 276 1.38 -7.26 2.98
N ALA A 277 1.03 -6.08 2.49
CA ALA A 277 1.70 -5.44 1.37
C ALA A 277 3.18 -5.13 1.68
N ASP A 278 3.45 -4.62 2.88
CA ASP A 278 4.81 -4.27 3.33
C ASP A 278 5.72 -5.50 3.38
N TRP A 279 5.23 -6.62 3.91
CA TRP A 279 5.99 -7.87 3.96
C TRP A 279 6.27 -8.44 2.57
N LEU A 280 5.28 -8.40 1.66
CA LEU A 280 5.47 -8.83 0.27
C LEU A 280 6.48 -7.96 -0.47
N LEU A 281 6.44 -6.64 -0.26
CA LEU A 281 7.43 -5.72 -0.81
C LEU A 281 8.82 -5.99 -0.22
N TRP A 282 8.91 -6.27 1.08
CA TRP A 282 10.17 -6.62 1.73
C TRP A 282 10.83 -7.86 1.13
N LEU A 283 10.06 -8.87 0.70
CA LEU A 283 10.59 -10.02 -0.04
C LEU A 283 11.31 -9.59 -1.33
N LEU A 284 10.87 -8.48 -1.95
CA LEU A 284 11.43 -7.93 -3.17
C LEU A 284 12.62 -7.00 -2.94
N HIS A 285 12.60 -6.10 -1.94
CA HIS A 285 13.65 -5.08 -1.74
C HIS A 285 14.53 -5.26 -0.49
N GLY A 286 14.10 -6.08 0.46
CA GLY A 286 14.91 -6.50 1.62
C GLY A 286 15.11 -5.50 2.75
N LYS A 287 14.37 -4.39 2.79
CA LYS A 287 14.44 -3.41 3.89
C LYS A 287 13.27 -3.60 4.85
N LEU A 288 13.50 -4.18 6.02
CA LEU A 288 12.44 -4.42 7.02
C LEU A 288 11.94 -3.11 7.64
N GLY A 289 10.71 -3.16 8.16
CA GLY A 289 10.14 -2.07 8.97
C GLY A 289 9.80 -0.82 8.17
N VAL A 290 9.40 -0.94 6.90
CA VAL A 290 8.93 0.19 6.08
C VAL A 290 7.46 -0.02 5.73
N SER A 291 6.64 1.01 5.91
CA SER A 291 5.21 1.00 5.59
C SER A 291 4.77 2.34 4.99
N ASP A 292 3.52 2.39 4.55
CA ASP A 292 2.85 3.61 4.12
C ASP A 292 1.77 4.06 5.11
N TYR A 293 1.41 5.35 5.08
CA TYR A 293 0.45 5.89 6.04
C TYR A 293 -0.98 5.33 5.89
N ASN A 294 -1.39 4.79 4.74
CA ASN A 294 -2.72 4.20 4.58
C ASN A 294 -2.80 2.85 5.28
N ASN A 295 -1.78 2.02 5.12
CA ASN A 295 -1.68 0.76 5.86
C ASN A 295 -1.51 1.03 7.38
N ALA A 296 -0.65 1.98 7.76
CA ALA A 296 -0.40 2.33 9.16
C ALA A 296 -1.54 3.09 9.86
N LEU A 297 -2.59 3.52 9.16
CA LEU A 297 -3.69 4.30 9.75
C LEU A 297 -4.44 3.56 10.86
N LYS A 298 -4.70 2.25 10.67
CA LYS A 298 -5.36 1.39 11.67
C LYS A 298 -4.41 0.85 12.73
N LEU A 299 -3.11 1.13 12.60
CA LEU A 299 -2.11 0.94 13.65
C LEU A 299 -2.05 2.15 14.59
N GLY A 300 -2.46 3.33 14.10
CA GLY A 300 -2.50 4.57 14.86
C GLY A 300 -1.51 5.63 14.37
N TYR A 301 -0.89 5.45 13.20
CA TYR A 301 -0.13 6.52 12.57
C TYR A 301 -1.04 7.70 12.24
N ASP A 302 -0.56 8.91 12.50
CA ASP A 302 -1.28 10.13 12.19
C ASP A 302 -0.66 10.85 10.98
N PRO A 303 -1.30 10.80 9.80
CA PRO A 303 -0.79 11.46 8.60
C PRO A 303 -0.82 12.99 8.65
N GLU A 304 -1.55 13.61 9.60
CA GLU A 304 -1.52 15.06 9.81
C GLU A 304 -0.17 15.49 10.37
N SER A 305 0.25 14.84 11.45
CA SER A 305 1.51 15.11 12.13
C SER A 305 2.70 14.38 11.50
N ASP A 306 2.44 13.50 10.53
CA ASP A 306 3.46 12.67 9.85
C ASP A 306 4.25 11.85 10.88
N SER A 307 3.57 11.37 11.93
CA SER A 307 4.20 10.72 13.07
C SER A 307 3.27 9.75 13.79
N TYR A 308 3.85 8.87 14.60
CA TYR A 308 3.07 8.15 15.60
C TYR A 308 2.81 9.06 16.80
N PRO A 309 1.57 9.09 17.32
CA PRO A 309 1.22 9.94 18.43
C PRO A 309 1.90 9.50 19.73
N LYS A 310 2.12 10.44 20.64
CA LYS A 310 2.87 10.21 21.91
C LYS A 310 2.30 9.06 22.74
N TRP A 311 0.98 8.90 22.79
CA TRP A 311 0.33 7.83 23.54
C TRP A 311 0.67 6.43 23.01
N LEU A 312 0.98 6.32 21.71
CA LEU A 312 1.36 5.06 21.07
C LEU A 312 2.86 4.79 21.23
N ILE A 313 3.71 5.81 21.07
CA ILE A 313 5.16 5.69 21.29
C ILE A 313 5.50 5.38 22.77
N ALA A 314 4.65 5.79 23.71
CA ALA A 314 4.82 5.45 25.13
C ALA A 314 4.55 3.97 25.46
N GLN A 315 4.06 3.17 24.50
CA GLN A 315 3.75 1.76 24.72
C GLN A 315 5.00 0.88 24.64
N PRO A 316 5.04 -0.25 25.37
CA PRO A 316 6.21 -1.13 25.41
C PRO A 316 6.49 -1.84 24.07
N PHE A 317 5.51 -1.93 23.18
CA PHE A 317 5.65 -2.50 21.84
C PHE A 317 6.02 -1.48 20.76
N SER A 318 6.32 -0.23 21.14
CA SER A 318 6.55 0.86 20.18
C SER A 318 7.75 0.63 19.26
N HIS A 319 8.73 -0.17 19.67
CA HIS A 319 9.88 -0.58 18.82
C HIS A 319 9.47 -1.46 17.64
N MET A 320 8.31 -2.11 17.70
CA MET A 320 7.81 -2.95 16.61
C MET A 320 7.18 -2.15 15.47
N LEU A 321 6.92 -0.85 15.67
CA LEU A 321 6.21 -0.01 14.71
C LEU A 321 7.09 0.27 13.49
N PRO A 322 6.57 0.10 12.25
CA PRO A 322 7.35 0.36 11.05
C PRO A 322 7.61 1.86 10.87
N SER A 323 8.71 2.21 10.21
CA SER A 323 8.90 3.55 9.67
C SER A 323 7.90 3.80 8.55
N VAL A 324 7.18 4.92 8.63
CA VAL A 324 6.10 5.24 7.72
C VAL A 324 6.52 6.33 6.74
N THR A 325 6.23 6.12 5.46
CA THR A 325 6.42 7.10 4.39
C THR A 325 5.14 7.28 3.57
N ALA A 326 5.16 8.16 2.57
CA ALA A 326 4.01 8.28 1.68
C ALA A 326 3.88 7.02 0.79
N PRO A 327 2.66 6.55 0.48
CA PRO A 327 2.41 5.58 -0.59
C PRO A 327 3.14 5.96 -1.88
N GLY A 328 3.67 4.97 -2.60
CA GLY A 328 4.41 5.19 -3.84
C GLY A 328 5.83 5.77 -3.66
N THR A 329 6.31 5.91 -2.43
CA THR A 329 7.69 6.35 -2.16
C THR A 329 8.67 5.23 -2.51
N SER A 330 9.74 5.55 -3.24
CA SER A 330 10.80 4.57 -3.53
C SER A 330 11.50 4.11 -2.24
N VAL A 331 11.52 2.80 -2.01
CA VAL A 331 12.15 2.19 -0.83
C VAL A 331 13.56 1.70 -1.16
N GLY A 332 13.72 1.02 -2.29
CA GLY A 332 15.00 0.52 -2.75
C GLY A 332 14.88 -0.27 -4.05
N PHE A 333 16.00 -0.70 -4.60
CA PHE A 333 16.02 -1.59 -5.77
C PHE A 333 15.63 -3.02 -5.39
N LEU A 334 15.28 -3.81 -6.39
CA LEU A 334 15.09 -5.25 -6.23
C LEU A 334 16.34 -5.92 -5.64
N ARG A 335 16.13 -6.91 -4.78
CA ARG A 335 17.18 -7.84 -4.35
C ARG A 335 17.77 -8.52 -5.58
N GLU A 336 19.08 -8.64 -5.59
CA GLU A 336 19.83 -9.14 -6.75
C GLU A 336 19.34 -10.51 -7.26
N HIS A 337 19.06 -11.44 -6.35
CA HIS A 337 18.57 -12.76 -6.75
C HIS A 337 17.18 -12.71 -7.44
N VAL A 338 16.27 -11.84 -6.97
CA VAL A 338 14.95 -11.64 -7.61
C VAL A 338 15.14 -11.00 -8.98
N ARG A 339 15.99 -9.96 -9.05
CA ARG A 339 16.31 -9.28 -10.31
C ARG A 339 16.81 -10.27 -11.37
N MET A 340 17.83 -11.06 -11.02
CA MET A 340 18.46 -12.01 -11.93
C MET A 340 17.55 -13.17 -12.30
N GLN A 341 16.78 -13.71 -11.34
CA GLN A 341 15.85 -14.81 -11.59
C GLN A 341 14.78 -14.45 -12.63
N PHE A 342 14.24 -13.23 -12.55
CA PHE A 342 13.13 -12.83 -13.41
C PHE A 342 13.56 -11.95 -14.59
N GLY A 343 14.77 -11.40 -14.62
CA GLY A 343 15.26 -10.55 -15.71
C GLY A 343 14.79 -9.09 -15.63
N PHE A 344 14.70 -8.54 -14.42
CA PHE A 344 14.41 -7.13 -14.20
C PHE A 344 15.65 -6.25 -14.42
N PRO A 345 15.48 -4.96 -14.77
CA PRO A 345 16.61 -4.04 -14.89
C PRO A 345 17.20 -3.69 -13.52
N GLU A 346 18.47 -3.27 -13.50
CA GLU A 346 19.20 -2.88 -12.28
C GLU A 346 18.57 -1.69 -11.57
N ASP A 347 17.92 -0.79 -12.31
CA ASP A 347 17.26 0.39 -11.80
C ASP A 347 15.77 0.17 -11.46
N CYS A 348 15.29 -1.08 -11.44
CA CYS A 348 13.92 -1.39 -11.04
C CYS A 348 13.72 -1.11 -9.54
N VAL A 349 12.91 -0.10 -9.23
CA VAL A 349 12.64 0.34 -7.84
C VAL A 349 11.37 -0.30 -7.28
N VAL A 350 11.44 -0.75 -6.04
CA VAL A 350 10.27 -1.15 -5.27
C VAL A 350 9.81 0.03 -4.42
N CYS A 351 8.53 0.37 -4.54
CA CYS A 351 7.93 1.50 -3.84
C CYS A 351 7.01 1.02 -2.72
N THR A 352 6.74 1.88 -1.75
CA THR A 352 5.71 1.60 -0.72
C THR A 352 4.34 1.42 -1.36
N GLY A 353 3.57 0.53 -0.73
CA GLY A 353 2.25 0.15 -1.17
C GLY A 353 1.14 1.11 -0.76
N THR A 354 -0.07 0.55 -0.67
CA THR A 354 -1.25 1.18 -0.07
C THR A 354 -2.27 0.08 0.29
N THR A 355 -3.46 0.46 0.74
CA THR A 355 -4.59 -0.48 0.91
C THR A 355 -5.41 -0.61 -0.38
N ASP A 356 -5.98 -1.78 -0.62
CA ASP A 356 -6.90 -2.11 -1.74
C ASP A 356 -7.98 -1.06 -2.01
N SER A 357 -8.66 -0.58 -0.97
CA SER A 357 -9.74 0.42 -1.08
C SER A 357 -9.24 1.79 -1.55
N ILE A 358 -8.08 2.23 -1.07
CA ILE A 358 -7.45 3.49 -1.50
C ILE A 358 -6.90 3.34 -2.92
N ALA A 359 -6.33 2.17 -3.26
CA ALA A 359 -5.97 1.88 -4.63
C ALA A 359 -7.21 2.00 -5.54
N ALA A 360 -8.27 1.22 -5.29
CA ALA A 360 -9.49 1.28 -6.10
C ALA A 360 -10.05 2.71 -6.26
N PHE A 361 -10.00 3.52 -5.20
CA PHE A 361 -10.37 4.94 -5.25
C PHE A 361 -9.49 5.77 -6.19
N LEU A 362 -8.15 5.66 -6.07
CA LEU A 362 -7.21 6.36 -6.95
C LEU A 362 -7.39 5.96 -8.42
N ALA A 363 -7.72 4.69 -8.67
CA ALA A 363 -7.95 4.17 -10.01
C ALA A 363 -9.21 4.71 -10.68
N ALA A 364 -10.24 5.02 -9.89
CA ALA A 364 -11.46 5.63 -10.38
C ALA A 364 -11.25 7.05 -10.91
N ARG A 365 -10.03 7.62 -10.75
CA ARG A 365 -9.67 8.99 -11.16
C ARG A 365 -10.60 10.05 -10.56
N ALA A 366 -11.16 9.75 -9.38
CA ALA A 366 -11.90 10.71 -8.59
C ALA A 366 -10.93 11.80 -8.12
N THR A 367 -10.93 12.93 -8.83
CA THR A 367 -9.99 14.05 -8.61
C THR A 367 -10.66 15.26 -7.94
N GLU A 368 -11.94 15.14 -7.61
CA GLU A 368 -12.76 16.18 -6.99
C GLU A 368 -13.47 15.63 -5.75
N THR A 369 -13.52 16.44 -4.68
CA THR A 369 -14.26 16.12 -3.47
C THR A 369 -15.73 15.84 -3.80
N GLY A 370 -16.27 14.72 -3.31
CA GLY A 370 -17.67 14.32 -3.52
C GLY A 370 -17.93 13.36 -4.68
N ARG A 371 -16.89 12.98 -5.45
CA ARG A 371 -16.98 11.88 -6.42
C ARG A 371 -16.60 10.55 -5.74
N ALA A 372 -17.41 9.52 -5.95
CA ALA A 372 -17.26 8.17 -5.39
C ALA A 372 -17.37 7.11 -6.48
#